data_AF-A0AAJ4PAB1-F1
#
_entry.id   AF-A0AAJ4PAB1-F1
#
_cell.length_a   1.000
_cell.length_b   1.000
_cell.length_c   1.000
_cell.angle_alpha   90.00
_cell.angle_beta   90.00
_cell.angle_gamma   90.00
#
_symmetry.space_group_name_H-M   'P 1'
#
loop_
_entity.id
_entity.type
_entity.pdbx_description
1 polymer ?
#
loop_
_entity_poly.entity_id
_entity_poly.type
_entity_poly.pdbx_seq_one_letter_code
_entity_poly.pdbx_strand_id
1 'polypeptide(L)'
;MIPKDYPHRYVDLLDSLRNNEKLLEEGIITEEERNRYLKNIVAAYERYESIEDEFYQRKKVGVAYFITLVTIGIILIVGLYI
;
A
#
# COMPACT_ATOMS: atom_id res chain seq x y z
N MET A 1 14.03 -1.42 3.97
CA MET A 1 13.02 -2.21 4.71
C MET A 1 11.84 -2.40 3.79
N ILE A 2 11.66 -3.60 3.25
CA ILE A 2 10.41 -3.98 2.58
C ILE A 2 9.34 -3.97 3.69
N PRO A 3 8.17 -3.32 3.51
CA PRO A 3 7.12 -3.33 4.52
C PRO A 3 6.78 -4.79 4.84
N LYS A 4 6.97 -5.20 6.10
CA LYS A 4 6.76 -6.58 6.56
C LYS A 4 5.28 -7.02 6.54
N ASP A 5 4.37 -6.13 6.16
CA ASP A 5 2.93 -6.40 6.11
C ASP A 5 2.47 -7.03 4.79
N TYR A 6 3.34 -7.05 3.76
CA TYR A 6 3.03 -7.59 2.44
C TYR A 6 2.54 -9.06 2.43
N PRO A 7 3.18 -10.00 3.15
CA PRO A 7 2.75 -11.40 3.11
C PRO A 7 1.44 -11.65 3.85
N HIS A 8 1.12 -10.86 4.88
CA HIS A 8 -0.12 -11.06 5.65
C HIS A 8 -1.36 -10.60 4.88
N ARG A 9 -1.27 -9.49 4.14
CA ARG A 9 -2.43 -8.93 3.42
C ARG A 9 -2.81 -9.75 2.19
N TYR A 10 -1.85 -10.40 1.54
CA TYR A 10 -2.16 -11.31 0.44
C TYR A 10 -2.88 -12.59 0.93
N VAL A 11 -2.56 -13.03 2.16
CA VAL A 11 -3.27 -14.13 2.82
C VAL A 11 -4.71 -13.72 3.15
N ASP A 12 -4.92 -12.51 3.66
CA ASP A 12 -6.27 -11.99 3.95
C ASP A 12 -7.14 -11.87 2.68
N LEU A 13 -6.54 -11.48 1.55
CA LEU A 13 -7.21 -11.45 0.24
C LEU A 13 -7.63 -12.86 -0.19
N LEU A 14 -6.70 -13.82 -0.12
CA LEU A 14 -6.96 -15.20 -0.50
C LEU A 14 -8.03 -15.84 0.38
N ASP A 15 -8.02 -15.58 1.69
CA ASP A 15 -9.06 -16.07 2.60
C ASP A 15 -10.43 -15.42 2.32
N SER A 16 -10.46 -14.13 1.98
CA SER A 16 -11.69 -13.43 1.60
C SER A 16 -12.29 -13.97 0.30
N LEU A 17 -11.45 -14.24 -0.71
CA LEU A 17 -11.86 -14.85 -1.97
C LEU A 17 -12.34 -16.28 -1.77
N ARG A 18 -11.62 -17.09 -0.97
CA ARG A 18 -12.00 -18.47 -0.66
C ARG A 18 -13.34 -18.53 0.09
N ASN A 19 -13.56 -17.62 1.03
CA ASN A 19 -14.86 -17.52 1.71
C ASN A 19 -15.99 -17.13 0.76
N ASN A 20 -15.74 -16.22 -0.19
CA ASN A 20 -16.74 -15.84 -1.19
C ASN A 20 -17.15 -17.02 -2.09
N GLU A 21 -16.20 -17.84 -2.54
CA GLU A 21 -16.50 -19.07 -3.29
C GLU A 21 -17.26 -20.08 -2.43
N LYS A 22 -16.86 -20.25 -1.16
CA LYS A 22 -17.52 -21.16 -0.24
C LYS A 22 -19.00 -20.79 0.01
N LEU A 23 -19.31 -19.49 0.11
CA LEU A 23 -20.68 -19.01 0.26
C LEU A 23 -21.56 -19.35 -0.95
N LEU A 24 -20.97 -19.37 -2.16
CA LEU A 24 -21.65 -19.80 -3.38
C LEU A 24 -21.87 -21.32 -3.38
N GLU A 25 -20.86 -22.10 -3.01
CA GLU A 25 -20.94 -23.57 -2.89
C GLU A 25 -22.00 -24.02 -1.86
N GLU A 26 -22.12 -23.29 -0.75
CA GLU A 26 -23.13 -23.53 0.28
C GLU A 26 -24.54 -23.03 -0.12
N GLY A 27 -24.67 -22.37 -1.28
CA GLY A 27 -25.94 -21.83 -1.78
C GLY A 27 -26.49 -20.66 -0.95
N ILE A 28 -25.64 -20.03 -0.11
CA ILE A 28 -26.01 -18.90 0.74
C ILE A 28 -26.14 -17.63 -0.08
N ILE A 29 -25.30 -17.48 -1.11
CA ILE A 29 -25.32 -16.36 -2.04
C ILE A 29 -25.51 -16.86 -3.47
N THR A 30 -26.08 -16.00 -4.31
CA THR A 30 -26.20 -16.25 -5.75
C THR A 30 -24.89 -15.96 -6.49
N GLU A 31 -24.76 -16.47 -7.72
CA GLU A 31 -23.59 -16.20 -8.56
C GLU A 31 -23.41 -14.70 -8.88
N GLU A 32 -24.52 -13.97 -9.01
CA GLU A 32 -24.52 -12.52 -9.21
C GLU A 32 -24.00 -11.76 -7.98
N GLU A 33 -24.39 -12.19 -6.77
CA GLU A 33 -23.88 -11.64 -5.52
C GLU A 33 -22.39 -11.96 -5.33
N ARG A 34 -21.97 -13.20 -5.61
CA ARG A 34 -20.56 -13.62 -5.60
C ARG A 34 -19.72 -12.70 -6.48
N ASN A 35 -20.17 -12.46 -7.72
CA ASN A 35 -19.47 -11.60 -8.69
C ASN A 35 -19.41 -10.13 -8.23
N ARG A 36 -20.46 -9.65 -7.56
CA ARG A 36 -20.47 -8.31 -6.96
C ARG A 36 -19.50 -8.20 -5.80
N TYR A 37 -19.46 -9.19 -4.90
CA TYR A 37 -18.50 -9.24 -3.80
C TYR A 37 -17.06 -9.32 -4.30
N LEU A 38 -16.80 -10.14 -5.32
CA LEU A 38 -15.48 -10.25 -5.94
C LEU A 38 -14.98 -8.90 -6.48
N LYS A 39 -15.83 -8.18 -7.21
CA LYS A 39 -15.49 -6.83 -7.70
C LYS A 39 -15.18 -5.86 -6.57
N ASN A 40 -15.94 -5.89 -5.48
CA ASN A 40 -15.73 -5.02 -4.33
C ASN A 40 -14.43 -5.36 -3.59
N ILE A 41 -14.12 -6.65 -3.42
CA ILE A 41 -12.88 -7.12 -2.80
C ILE A 41 -11.69 -6.65 -3.64
N VAL A 42 -11.69 -6.91 -4.95
CA VAL A 42 -10.59 -6.49 -5.84
C VAL A 42 -10.40 -4.97 -5.85
N ALA A 43 -11.49 -4.21 -6.00
CA ALA A 43 -11.42 -2.74 -6.02
C ALA A 43 -10.91 -2.14 -4.70
N ALA A 44 -11.23 -2.76 -3.56
CA ALA A 44 -10.69 -2.33 -2.28
C ALA A 44 -9.16 -2.50 -2.25
N TYR A 45 -8.65 -3.64 -2.71
CA TYR A 45 -7.22 -3.92 -2.72
C TYR A 45 -6.43 -3.03 -3.70
N GLU A 46 -6.95 -2.78 -4.91
CA GLU A 46 -6.31 -1.84 -5.86
C GLU A 46 -6.21 -0.41 -5.28
N ARG A 47 -7.25 0.03 -4.56
CA ARG A 47 -7.24 1.34 -3.89
C ARG A 47 -6.21 1.42 -2.77
N TYR A 48 -5.91 0.31 -2.09
CA TYR A 48 -4.86 0.28 -1.08
C TYR A 48 -3.47 0.31 -1.69
N GLU A 49 -3.25 -0.41 -2.79
CA GLU A 49 -1.96 -0.44 -3.49
C GLU A 49 -1.56 0.98 -3.96
N SER A 50 -2.51 1.72 -4.54
CA SER A 50 -2.30 3.12 -4.93
C SER A 50 -2.01 4.08 -3.76
N ILE A 51 -2.67 3.91 -2.61
CA ILE A 51 -2.39 4.74 -1.41
C ILE A 51 -1.01 4.44 -0.84
N GLU A 52 -0.58 3.18 -0.86
CA GLU A 52 0.75 2.77 -0.39
C GLU A 52 1.86 3.34 -1.29
N ASP A 53 1.66 3.31 -2.62
CA ASP A 53 2.57 3.93 -3.58
C ASP A 53 2.70 5.45 -3.37
N GLU A 54 1.59 6.16 -3.16
CA GLU A 54 1.61 7.58 -2.84
C GLU A 54 2.38 7.86 -1.54
N PHE A 55 2.19 7.03 -0.51
CA PHE A 55 2.88 7.19 0.77
C PHE A 55 4.39 6.93 0.64
N TYR A 56 4.77 5.92 -0.14
CA TYR A 56 6.16 5.58 -0.39
C TYR A 56 6.88 6.68 -1.18
N GLN A 57 6.22 7.27 -2.17
CA GLN A 57 6.75 8.40 -2.93
C GLN A 57 6.90 9.65 -2.05
N ARG A 58 5.90 10.00 -1.24
CA ARG A 58 5.98 11.15 -0.31
C ARG A 58 7.13 11.00 0.69
N LYS A 59 7.36 9.79 1.20
CA LYS A 59 8.48 9.50 2.11
C LYS A 59 9.84 9.69 1.43
N LYS A 60 10.00 9.27 0.17
CA LYS A 60 11.22 9.50 -0.62
C LYS A 60 11.49 11.00 -0.81
N VAL A 61 10.47 11.78 -1.15
CA VAL A 61 10.60 13.24 -1.33
C VAL A 61 11.00 13.92 -0.01
N GLY A 62 10.41 13.53 1.11
CA GLY A 62 10.77 14.07 2.43
C GLY A 62 12.22 13.82 2.82
N VAL A 63 12.74 12.61 2.55
CA VAL A 63 14.16 12.27 2.80
C VAL A 63 15.10 13.06 1.90
N ALA A 64 14.77 13.21 0.61
CA ALA A 64 15.57 14.00 -0.33
C ALA A 64 15.65 15.48 0.07
N TYR A 65 14.54 16.04 0.56
CA TYR A 65 14.48 17.42 1.02
C TYR A 65 15.35 17.64 2.28
N PHE A 66 15.30 16.71 3.23
CA PHE A 66 16.12 16.75 4.44
C PHE A 66 17.63 16.69 4.12
N ILE A 67 18.05 15.80 3.23
CA ILE A 67 19.46 15.68 2.81
C ILE A 67 19.94 17.00 2.17
N THR A 68 19.10 17.60 1.31
CA THR A 68 19.43 18.87 0.66
C THR A 68 19.62 19.99 1.68
N LEU A 69 18.73 20.12 2.66
CA LEU A 69 18.84 21.14 3.72
C LEU A 69 20.09 20.96 4.58
N VAL A 70 20.40 19.73 4.97
CA VAL A 70 21.61 19.42 5.74
C VAL A 70 22.87 19.77 4.94
N THR A 71 22.88 19.43 3.65
CA THR A 71 24.02 19.72 2.76
C THR A 71 24.24 21.22 2.61
N ILE A 72 23.18 22.00 2.39
CA ILE A 72 23.25 23.47 2.32
C ILE A 72 23.76 24.04 3.66
N GLY A 73 23.25 23.54 4.79
CA GLY A 73 23.70 23.96 6.11
C GLY A 73 25.19 23.72 6.33
N ILE A 74 25.71 22.57 5.92
CA ILE A 74 27.15 22.24 6.01
C ILE A 74 27.96 23.19 5.11
N ILE A 75 27.53 23.43 3.87
CA ILE A 75 28.23 24.34 2.93
C ILE A 75 28.29 25.76 3.50
N LEU A 76 27.20 26.26 4.11
CA LEU A 76 27.18 27.59 4.72
C LEU A 76 28.12 27.69 5.92
N ILE A 77 28.18 26.66 6.76
CA ILE A 77 29.10 26.62 7.92
C ILE A 77 30.56 26.62 7.44
N VAL A 78 30.89 25.81 6.44
CA VAL A 78 32.25 25.72 5.88
C VAL A 78 32.64 27.02 5.18
N GLY A 79 31.72 27.62 4.41
CA GLY A 79 31.96 28.88 3.71
C GLY A 79 32.10 30.11 4.61
N LEU A 80 31.57 30.07 5.84
CA LEU A 80 31.77 31.11 6.86
C LEU A 80 33.07 30.92 7.66
N TYR A 81 33.68 29.73 7.59
CA TYR A 81 34.91 29.39 8.31
C TYR A 81 36.19 29.60 7.47
N ILE A 82 36.04 29.93 6.18
CA ILE A 82 37.10 30.35 5.25
C ILE A 82 37.11 31.88 5.18
#